data_AF-A0A524CDN2-F1
#
_entry.id   AF-A0A524CDN2-F1
#
_cell.length_a   1.000
_cell.length_b   1.000
_cell.length_c   1.000
_cell.angle_alpha   90.00
_cell.angle_beta   90.00
_cell.angle_gamma   90.00
#
_symmetry.space_group_name_H-M   'P 1'
#
loop_
_entity.id
_entity.type
_entity.pdbx_description
1 polymer ?
#
loop_
_entity_poly.entity_id
_entity_poly.type
_entity_poly.pdbx_seq_one_letter_code
_entity_poly.pdbx_strand_id
1 'polypeptide(L)'
;MVEALDYLSLCTEAGAEFIKENMREYNANRLVVASCTPITHEPVFESVLEDMGLDPSFLEFVNIREHVSLVHRKDKPGAQRTAEDAIRSGVARAAVLEKIMIKEVDISKKALVIGGGVAGLSASIDL
;
A
#
# COMPACT_ATOMS: atom_id res chain seq x y z
N MET A 1 -17.80 -9.39 -8.60
CA MET A 1 -18.25 -7.99 -8.76
C MET A 1 -17.06 -7.12 -8.39
N VAL A 2 -16.78 -6.07 -9.16
CA VAL A 2 -15.68 -5.14 -8.91
C VAL A 2 -16.28 -3.75 -8.98
N GLU A 3 -16.11 -2.98 -7.91
CA GLU A 3 -16.54 -1.59 -7.84
C GLU A 3 -15.31 -0.70 -7.90
N ALA A 4 -15.37 0.35 -8.70
CA ALA A 4 -14.27 1.28 -8.94
C ALA A 4 -14.70 2.69 -8.54
N LEU A 5 -13.90 3.32 -7.68
CA LEU A 5 -14.18 4.64 -7.13
C LEU A 5 -12.89 5.47 -7.18
N ASP A 6 -13.04 6.76 -7.46
CA ASP A 6 -11.94 7.72 -7.47
C ASP A 6 -12.05 8.71 -6.31
N TYR A 7 -10.92 8.95 -5.63
CA TYR A 7 -10.82 9.92 -4.55
C TYR A 7 -9.45 10.59 -4.62
N LEU A 8 -9.42 11.91 -4.39
CA LEU A 8 -8.22 12.72 -4.63
C LEU A 8 -7.02 12.31 -3.76
N SER A 9 -7.28 11.93 -2.50
CA SER A 9 -6.24 11.68 -1.50
C SER A 9 -6.58 10.45 -0.64
N LEU A 10 -6.38 9.26 -1.20
CA LEU A 10 -6.72 8.00 -0.51
C LEU A 10 -5.89 7.71 0.75
N CYS A 11 -4.68 8.26 0.87
CA CYS A 11 -3.79 7.99 2.01
C CYS A 11 -4.01 8.92 3.23
N THR A 12 -5.00 9.81 3.19
CA THR A 12 -5.37 10.62 4.35
C THR A 12 -6.38 9.89 5.21
N GLU A 13 -6.61 10.37 6.44
CA GLU A 13 -7.66 9.84 7.32
C GLU A 13 -9.05 9.85 6.64
N ALA A 14 -9.39 10.94 5.94
CA ALA A 14 -10.62 11.02 5.16
C ALA A 14 -10.68 9.99 4.02
N GLY A 15 -9.55 9.73 3.35
CA GLY A 15 -9.45 8.68 2.32
C GLY A 15 -9.58 7.27 2.88
N ALA A 16 -8.99 7.03 4.05
CA ALA A 16 -9.12 5.77 4.78
C ALA A 16 -10.57 5.49 5.17
N GLU A 17 -11.27 6.47 5.74
CA GLU A 17 -12.70 6.31 6.08
C GLU A 17 -13.56 6.14 4.82
N PHE A 18 -13.28 6.88 3.74
CA PHE A 18 -13.94 6.68 2.46
C PHE A 18 -13.80 5.24 1.95
N ILE A 19 -12.60 4.64 2.04
CA ILE A 19 -12.39 3.23 1.67
C ILE A 19 -13.23 2.31 2.57
N LYS A 20 -13.19 2.52 3.89
CA LYS A 20 -13.92 1.68 4.86
C LYS A 20 -15.43 1.70 4.63
N GLU A 21 -15.99 2.89 4.40
CA GLU A 21 -17.43 3.07 4.12
C GLU A 21 -17.84 2.31 2.86
N ASN A 22 -17.14 2.53 1.74
CA ASN A 22 -17.49 1.89 0.48
C ASN A 22 -17.26 0.37 0.51
N MET A 23 -16.17 -0.10 1.13
CA MET A 23 -15.94 -1.54 1.25
C MET A 23 -17.03 -2.23 2.08
N ARG A 24 -17.59 -1.56 3.12
CA ARG A 24 -18.75 -2.08 3.86
C ARG A 24 -20.03 -2.06 3.02
N GLU A 25 -20.28 -0.96 2.30
CA GLU A 25 -21.47 -0.82 1.44
C GLU A 25 -21.53 -1.91 0.37
N TYR A 26 -20.42 -2.15 -0.32
CA TYR A 26 -20.33 -3.14 -1.39
C TYR A 26 -19.98 -4.56 -0.91
N ASN A 27 -19.85 -4.76 0.41
CA ASN A 27 -19.43 -6.02 1.02
C ASN A 27 -18.15 -6.60 0.37
N ALA A 28 -17.17 -5.72 0.14
CA ALA A 28 -15.91 -6.04 -0.52
C ALA A 28 -14.95 -6.75 0.44
N ASN A 29 -14.19 -7.72 -0.10
CA ASN A 29 -13.25 -8.54 0.66
C ASN A 29 -11.80 -8.46 0.15
N ARG A 30 -11.54 -7.60 -0.84
CA ARG A 30 -10.24 -7.32 -1.45
C ARG A 30 -10.15 -5.82 -1.72
N LEU A 31 -8.96 -5.26 -1.58
CA LEU A 31 -8.71 -3.85 -1.85
C LEU A 31 -7.62 -3.73 -2.91
N VAL A 32 -7.93 -3.05 -4.02
CA VAL A 32 -6.95 -2.68 -5.05
C VAL A 32 -6.73 -1.17 -4.99
N VAL A 33 -5.52 -0.73 -4.66
CA VAL A 33 -5.19 0.70 -4.61
C VAL A 33 -4.34 1.08 -5.81
N ALA A 34 -4.93 1.82 -6.76
CA ALA A 34 -4.23 2.36 -7.91
C ALA A 34 -3.71 3.78 -7.60
N SER A 35 -2.46 3.91 -7.15
CA SER A 35 -1.91 5.19 -6.70
C SER A 35 -0.38 5.26 -6.85
N CYS A 36 0.32 5.57 -5.75
CA CYS A 36 1.76 5.73 -5.68
C CYS A 36 2.52 4.43 -5.42
N THR A 37 3.79 4.56 -5.02
CA THR A 37 4.62 3.43 -4.64
C THR A 37 4.12 2.72 -3.36
N PRO A 38 4.10 1.38 -3.33
CA PRO A 38 3.72 0.62 -2.14
C PRO A 38 4.68 0.87 -0.98
N ILE A 39 5.98 1.10 -1.26
CA ILE A 39 7.04 1.26 -0.23
C ILE A 39 6.67 2.25 0.88
N THR A 40 5.93 3.30 0.55
CA THR A 40 5.61 4.37 1.50
C THR A 40 4.23 4.20 2.14
N HIS A 41 3.22 3.77 1.39
CA HIS A 41 1.82 3.85 1.83
C HIS A 41 1.13 2.48 1.94
N GLU A 42 1.78 1.38 1.57
CA GLU A 42 1.27 0.03 1.80
C GLU A 42 0.86 -0.19 3.26
N PRO A 43 1.67 0.17 4.29
CA PRO A 43 1.27 0.00 5.69
C PRO A 43 -0.01 0.77 6.08
N VAL A 44 -0.29 1.89 5.40
CA VAL A 44 -1.52 2.67 5.65
C VAL A 44 -2.74 1.88 5.20
N PHE A 45 -2.70 1.28 4.01
CA PHE A 45 -3.85 0.52 3.50
C PHE A 45 -3.96 -0.88 4.12
N GLU A 46 -2.85 -1.47 4.55
CA GLU A 46 -2.87 -2.67 5.40
C GLU A 46 -3.62 -2.38 6.71
N SER A 47 -3.30 -1.27 7.41
CA SER A 47 -4.03 -0.89 8.64
C SER A 47 -5.52 -0.64 8.40
N VAL A 48 -5.90 -0.13 7.22
CA VAL A 48 -7.32 0.05 6.86
C VAL A 48 -8.04 -1.29 6.76
N LEU A 49 -7.40 -2.31 6.18
CA LEU A 49 -7.96 -3.66 6.13
C LEU A 49 -8.04 -4.28 7.53
N GLU A 50 -7.01 -4.12 8.35
CA GLU A 50 -6.98 -4.64 9.73
C GLU A 50 -8.10 -4.03 10.58
N ASP A 51 -8.31 -2.71 10.49
CA ASP A 51 -9.40 -1.99 11.17
C ASP A 51 -10.79 -2.51 10.76
N MET A 52 -10.91 -3.07 9.55
CA MET A 52 -12.13 -3.69 9.04
C MET A 52 -12.25 -5.18 9.40
N GLY A 53 -11.25 -5.76 10.08
CA GLY A 53 -11.17 -7.19 10.37
C GLY A 53 -10.83 -8.05 9.14
N LEU A 54 -10.28 -7.44 8.09
CA LEU A 54 -9.78 -8.12 6.90
C LEU A 54 -8.28 -8.40 7.02
N ASP A 55 -7.81 -9.44 6.34
CA ASP A 55 -6.40 -9.78 6.32
C ASP A 55 -5.61 -8.80 5.42
N PRO A 56 -4.48 -8.23 5.88
CA PRO A 56 -3.63 -7.35 5.07
C PRO A 56 -3.21 -7.96 3.72
N SER A 57 -3.06 -9.28 3.66
CA SER A 57 -2.68 -10.01 2.44
C SER A 57 -3.69 -9.87 1.29
N PHE A 58 -4.87 -9.32 1.57
CA PHE A 58 -5.93 -9.06 0.60
C PHE A 58 -5.82 -7.67 -0.07
N LEU A 59 -4.73 -6.95 0.19
CA LEU A 59 -4.33 -5.73 -0.50
C LEU A 59 -3.56 -6.04 -1.79
N GLU A 60 -3.94 -5.34 -2.86
CA GLU A 60 -3.16 -5.22 -4.09
C GLU A 60 -2.82 -3.74 -4.32
N PHE A 61 -1.56 -3.44 -4.60
CA PHE A 61 -1.12 -2.08 -4.89
C PHE A 61 -0.70 -1.96 -6.36
N VAL A 62 -1.31 -1.02 -7.08
CA VAL A 62 -0.99 -0.72 -8.47
C VAL A 62 -0.37 0.67 -8.55
N ASN A 63 0.94 0.73 -8.83
CA ASN A 63 1.64 2.01 -8.97
C ASN A 63 1.35 2.64 -10.34
N ILE A 64 0.44 3.60 -10.38
CA ILE A 64 0.12 4.42 -11.56
C ILE A 64 0.74 5.82 -11.51
N ARG A 65 1.43 6.18 -10.42
CA ARG A 65 2.07 7.48 -10.28
C ARG A 65 3.51 7.45 -10.77
N GLU A 66 4.41 6.83 -10.03
CA GLU A 66 5.83 6.78 -10.38
C GLU A 66 6.09 5.97 -11.66
N HIS A 67 5.33 4.88 -11.88
CA HIS A 67 5.54 4.00 -13.03
C HIS A 67 4.72 4.40 -14.28
N VAL A 68 3.72 5.28 -14.15
CA VAL A 68 2.86 5.64 -15.29
C VAL A 68 2.78 7.17 -15.46
N SER A 69 2.03 7.88 -14.62
CA SER A 69 1.74 9.31 -14.86
C SER A 69 2.98 10.21 -14.84
N LEU A 70 3.97 9.95 -13.99
CA LEU A 70 5.18 10.75 -13.88
C LEU A 70 6.15 10.54 -15.06
N VAL A 71 6.18 9.34 -15.63
CA VAL A 71 7.09 9.01 -16.75
C VAL A 71 6.44 9.20 -18.13
N HIS A 72 5.10 9.23 -18.21
CA HIS A 72 4.34 9.49 -19.44
C HIS A 72 3.74 10.90 -19.51
N ARG A 73 4.31 11.90 -18.81
CA ARG A 73 3.76 13.27 -18.73
C ARG A 73 3.40 13.92 -20.08
N LYS A 74 4.09 13.55 -21.15
CA LYS A 74 3.88 14.09 -22.52
C LYS A 74 2.94 13.24 -23.37
N ASP A 75 2.59 12.03 -22.96
CA ASP A 75 1.70 11.11 -23.66
C ASP A 75 0.57 10.65 -22.74
N LYS A 76 -0.43 11.52 -22.55
CA LYS A 76 -1.60 11.20 -21.72
C LYS A 76 -2.41 10.01 -22.24
N PRO A 77 -2.66 9.88 -23.56
CA PRO A 77 -3.35 8.69 -24.09
C PRO A 77 -2.57 7.39 -23.82
N GLY A 78 -1.25 7.40 -23.95
CA GLY A 78 -0.41 6.26 -23.57
C GLY A 78 -0.45 5.98 -22.08
N ALA A 79 -0.33 7.01 -21.24
CA ALA A 79 -0.44 6.89 -19.79
C ALA A 79 -1.76 6.22 -19.36
N GLN A 80 -2.88 6.63 -19.95
CA GLN A 80 -4.19 6.10 -19.65
C GLN A 80 -4.28 4.59 -19.97
N ARG A 81 -3.87 4.19 -21.18
CA ARG A 81 -3.87 2.77 -21.59
C ARG A 81 -2.99 1.92 -20.67
N THR A 82 -1.80 2.42 -20.36
CA THR A 82 -0.86 1.72 -19.47
C THR A 82 -1.43 1.59 -18.04
N ALA A 83 -2.09 2.64 -17.52
CA ALA A 83 -2.73 2.59 -16.21
C ALA A 83 -3.90 1.60 -16.18
N GLU A 84 -4.75 1.59 -17.20
CA GLU A 84 -5.87 0.63 -17.32
C GLU A 84 -5.38 -0.81 -17.36
N ASP A 85 -4.32 -1.10 -18.13
CA ASP A 85 -3.72 -2.43 -18.21
C ASP A 85 -3.07 -2.86 -16.88
N ALA A 86 -2.42 -1.93 -16.19
CA ALA A 86 -1.84 -2.17 -14.88
C ALA A 86 -2.92 -2.45 -13.82
N ILE A 87 -3.99 -1.67 -13.81
CA ILE A 87 -5.13 -1.87 -12.91
C ILE A 87 -5.81 -3.20 -13.19
N ARG A 88 -6.04 -3.55 -14.47
CA ARG A 88 -6.62 -4.85 -14.85
C ARG A 88 -5.76 -6.01 -14.35
N SER A 89 -4.43 -5.88 -14.43
CA SER A 89 -3.50 -6.88 -13.91
C SER A 89 -3.55 -6.98 -12.39
N GLY A 90 -3.62 -5.85 -11.68
CA GLY A 90 -3.78 -5.82 -10.23
C GLY A 90 -5.09 -6.46 -9.78
N VAL A 91 -6.22 -6.11 -10.41
CA VAL A 91 -7.52 -6.74 -10.13
C VAL A 91 -7.48 -8.26 -10.35
N ALA A 92 -6.83 -8.72 -11.43
CA ALA A 92 -6.66 -10.14 -11.69
C ALA A 92 -5.81 -10.84 -10.60
N ARG A 93 -4.76 -10.19 -10.10
CA ARG A 93 -3.96 -10.69 -8.97
C ARG A 93 -4.77 -10.73 -7.68
N ALA A 94 -5.50 -9.66 -7.38
CA ALA A 94 -6.35 -9.54 -6.19
C ALA A 94 -7.38 -10.67 -6.06
N ALA A 95 -7.92 -11.13 -7.20
CA ALA A 95 -8.88 -12.24 -7.25
C ALA A 95 -8.31 -13.57 -6.76
N VAL A 96 -6.98 -13.75 -6.78
CA VAL A 96 -6.29 -14.98 -6.36
C VAL A 96 -5.40 -14.78 -5.14
N LEU A 97 -5.50 -13.62 -4.46
CA LEU A 97 -4.77 -13.39 -3.21
C LEU A 97 -5.28 -14.34 -2.11
N GLU A 98 -4.32 -14.94 -1.42
CA GLU A 98 -4.53 -15.83 -0.29
C GLU A 98 -3.99 -15.19 0.99
N LYS A 99 -4.50 -15.65 2.13
CA LYS A 99 -4.02 -15.22 3.43
C LYS A 99 -2.57 -15.65 3.63
N ILE A 100 -1.68 -14.71 3.93
CA ILE A 100 -0.28 -14.97 4.24
C ILE A 100 -0.12 -15.02 5.76
N MET A 101 0.48 -16.10 6.26
CA MET A 101 0.77 -16.23 7.68
C MET A 101 2.00 -15.40 8.05
N ILE A 102 1.82 -14.44 8.95
CA ILE A 102 2.93 -13.67 9.51
C ILE A 102 3.76 -14.60 10.39
N LYS A 103 5.07 -14.60 10.16
CA LYS A 103 6.03 -15.38 10.94
C LYS A 103 6.53 -14.54 12.11
N GLU A 104 6.21 -14.97 13.32
CA GLU A 104 6.82 -14.42 14.53
C GLU A 104 8.28 -14.92 14.65
N VAL A 105 9.17 -14.00 15.03
CA VAL A 105 10.61 -14.28 15.20
C VAL A 105 11.11 -13.63 16.48
N ASP A 106 12.02 -14.31 17.17
CA ASP A 106 12.63 -13.77 18.39
C ASP A 106 13.61 -12.64 18.07
N ILE A 107 13.45 -11.52 18.78
CA ILE A 107 14.34 -10.37 18.66
C ILE A 107 15.36 -10.38 19.80
N SER A 108 16.65 -10.44 19.45
CA SER A 108 17.74 -10.25 20.42
C SER A 108 17.79 -8.79 20.83
N LYS A 109 17.69 -8.50 22.14
CA LYS A 109 17.81 -7.14 22.69
C LYS A 109 19.26 -6.67 22.73
N LYS A 110 19.88 -6.55 21.55
CA LYS A 110 21.24 -6.07 21.32
C LYS A 110 21.24 -5.20 20.07
N ALA A 111 21.93 -4.06 20.13
CA ALA A 111 22.11 -3.16 19.00
C ALA A 111 23.59 -3.13 18.58
N LEU A 112 23.83 -2.90 17.28
CA LEU A 112 25.16 -2.67 16.72
C LEU A 112 25.16 -1.28 16.07
N VAL A 113 26.03 -0.40 16.55
CA VAL A 113 26.25 0.92 15.96
C VAL A 113 27.54 0.90 15.14
N ILE A 114 27.44 1.25 13.85
CA ILE A 114 28.59 1.30 12.93
C ILE A 114 28.99 2.77 12.72
N GLY A 115 30.10 3.16 13.34
CA GLY A 115 30.69 4.50 13.25
C GLY A 115 30.70 5.24 14.58
N GLY A 116 31.86 5.73 15.02
CA GLY A 116 32.07 6.41 16.30
C GLY A 116 32.01 7.95 16.23
N GLY A 117 31.30 8.50 15.25
CA GLY A 117 31.05 9.94 15.16
C GLY A 117 29.98 10.40 16.15
N VAL A 118 29.65 11.71 16.14
CA VAL A 118 28.65 12.29 17.05
C VAL A 118 27.31 11.54 17.01
N ALA A 119 26.81 11.19 15.82
CA ALA A 119 25.55 10.46 15.67
C ALA A 119 25.62 9.04 16.26
N GLY A 120 26.72 8.32 16.06
CA GLY A 120 26.88 6.95 16.57
C GLY A 120 27.08 6.91 18.09
N LEU A 121 27.83 7.86 18.64
CA LEU A 121 27.98 8.00 20.09
C LEU A 121 26.65 8.35 20.77
N SER A 122 25.91 9.32 20.23
CA SER A 122 24.57 9.65 20.74
C SER A 122 23.63 8.45 20.71
N ALA A 123 23.54 7.75 19.56
CA ALA A 123 22.71 6.55 19.46
C ALA A 123 23.14 5.44 20.45
N SER A 124 24.44 5.28 20.70
CA SER A 124 24.94 4.26 21.64
C SER A 124 24.70 4.62 23.11
N ILE A 125 24.49 5.89 23.43
CA ILE A 125 24.17 6.37 24.78
C ILE A 125 22.65 6.28 25.02
N ASP A 126 21.85 6.56 23.99
CA ASP A 126 20.38 6.59 24.08
C ASP A 126 19.75 5.19 24.07
N LEU A 127 20.38 4.20 23.42
CA LEU A 127 19.94 2.80 23.32
C LEU A 127 20.30 1.97 24.55
#